data_AF-A0A659QTR3-F1
#
_entry.id   AF-A0A659QTR3-F1
#
_cell.length_a   1.000
_cell.length_b   1.000
_cell.length_c   1.000
_cell.angle_alpha   90.00
_cell.angle_beta   90.00
_cell.angle_gamma   90.00
#
_symmetry.space_group_name_H-M   'P 1'
#
loop_
_entity.id
_entity.type
_entity.pdbx_description
1 polymer ?
#
loop_
_entity_poly.entity_id
_entity_poly.type
_entity_poly.pdbx_seq_one_letter_code
_entity_poly.pdbx_strand_id
1 'polypeptide(L)'
;MSAFTPASEVLLRHSDDFEQSRILFAGDLQDDLPARFECAASRAHTQQFHHWQVLSRQMGDNVRFSLVAQASDVADCATLIYYWPIMITEGKFHLIIILSVMTSVSEVLLVGD
;
A
#
# COMPACT_ATOMS: atom_id res chain seq x y z
N MET A 1 -11.07 3.23 21.12
CA MET A 1 -10.29 2.28 20.29
C MET A 1 -9.97 3.00 19.00
N SER A 2 -8.71 2.99 18.59
CA SER A 2 -8.30 3.64 17.34
C SER A 2 -9.02 3.00 16.15
N ALA A 3 -9.31 3.81 15.14
CA ALA A 3 -9.93 3.33 13.90
C ALA A 3 -8.93 2.57 13.00
N PHE A 4 -7.63 2.67 13.29
CA PHE A 4 -6.55 2.15 12.47
C PHE A 4 -5.76 1.05 13.19
N THR A 5 -5.09 0.22 12.39
CA THR A 5 -4.15 -0.78 12.91
C THR A 5 -2.93 -0.13 13.55
N PRO A 6 -2.21 -0.82 14.47
CA PRO A 6 -0.96 -0.32 15.03
C PRO A 6 0.06 0.07 13.96
N ALA A 7 0.17 -0.72 12.88
CA ALA A 7 1.02 -0.42 11.73
C ALA A 7 0.65 0.94 11.08
N SER A 8 -0.63 1.16 10.83
CA SER A 8 -1.13 2.43 10.31
C SER A 8 -0.93 3.60 11.27
N GLU A 9 -1.02 3.39 12.58
CA GLU A 9 -0.71 4.44 13.57
C GLU A 9 0.76 4.83 13.57
N VAL A 10 1.68 3.88 13.36
CA VAL A 10 3.10 4.17 13.23
C VAL A 10 3.32 5.08 12.02
N LEU A 11 2.72 4.76 10.87
CA LEU A 11 2.79 5.60 9.67
C LEU A 11 2.23 7.00 9.91
N LEU A 12 1.11 7.13 10.60
CA LEU A 12 0.49 8.42 10.92
C LEU A 12 1.37 9.33 11.78
N ARG A 13 2.31 8.79 12.56
CA ARG A 13 3.27 9.62 13.33
C ARG A 13 4.33 10.28 12.44
N HIS A 14 4.46 9.79 11.20
CA HIS A 14 5.41 10.27 10.21
C HIS A 14 4.70 10.84 8.98
N SER A 15 3.41 11.19 9.08
CA SER A 15 2.60 11.64 7.94
C SER A 15 3.21 12.83 7.19
N ASP A 16 3.80 13.77 7.92
CA ASP A 16 4.35 15.02 7.39
C ASP A 16 5.50 14.75 6.39
N ASP A 17 6.21 13.63 6.55
CA ASP A 17 7.30 13.24 5.64
C ASP A 17 6.78 12.79 4.26
N PHE A 18 5.47 12.53 4.13
CA PHE A 18 4.87 11.93 2.93
C PHE A 18 3.91 12.83 2.17
N GLU A 19 3.69 14.08 2.59
CA GLU A 19 2.71 14.98 1.96
C GLU A 19 2.93 15.15 0.46
N GLN A 20 4.20 15.20 0.01
CA GLN A 20 4.57 15.35 -1.40
C GLN A 20 4.82 14.00 -2.11
N SER A 21 4.65 12.89 -1.40
CA SER A 21 4.98 11.56 -1.90
C SER A 21 3.85 10.97 -2.75
N ARG A 22 4.24 10.22 -3.78
CA ARG A 22 3.32 9.44 -4.63
C ARG A 22 3.45 7.99 -4.22
N ILE A 23 2.48 7.52 -3.45
CA ILE A 23 2.58 6.33 -2.62
C ILE A 23 1.81 5.18 -3.25
N LEU A 24 2.43 4.01 -3.24
CA LEU A 24 1.78 2.72 -3.43
C LEU A 24 1.66 2.02 -2.07
N PHE A 25 0.44 1.74 -1.64
CA PHE A 25 0.14 0.90 -0.49
C PHE A 25 -0.06 -0.55 -0.93
N ALA A 26 0.60 -1.50 -0.27
CA ALA A 26 0.49 -2.92 -0.59
C ALA A 26 0.67 -3.83 0.62
N GLY A 27 0.44 -5.13 0.41
CA GLY A 27 0.53 -6.15 1.45
C GLY A 27 -0.77 -6.30 2.23
N ASP A 28 -0.67 -6.40 3.55
CA ASP A 28 -1.79 -6.69 4.46
C ASP A 28 -2.60 -5.43 4.84
N LEU A 29 -3.41 -4.92 3.91
CA LEU A 29 -4.20 -3.68 4.04
C LEU A 29 -5.47 -3.85 4.90
N GLN A 30 -5.28 -4.11 6.20
CA GLN A 30 -6.35 -4.42 7.16
C GLN A 30 -7.28 -3.23 7.50
N ASP A 31 -6.93 -2.00 7.14
CA ASP A 31 -7.72 -0.80 7.37
C ASP A 31 -7.82 0.11 6.13
N ASP A 32 -8.53 1.23 6.26
CA ASP A 32 -8.80 2.17 5.17
C ASP A 32 -7.79 3.33 5.09
N LEU A 33 -6.64 3.24 5.79
CA LEU A 33 -5.61 4.29 5.75
C LEU A 33 -5.19 4.67 4.32
N PRO A 34 -4.97 3.73 3.37
CA PRO A 34 -4.57 4.07 2.01
C PRO A 34 -5.52 5.06 1.30
N ALA A 35 -6.80 5.06 1.67
CA ALA A 35 -7.80 5.96 1.08
C ALA A 35 -7.84 7.33 1.77
N ARG A 36 -7.30 7.44 2.99
CA ARG A 36 -7.40 8.63 3.87
C ARG A 36 -6.07 9.32 4.12
N PHE A 37 -4.96 8.70 3.71
CA PHE A 37 -3.62 9.20 3.94
C PHE A 37 -3.33 10.45 3.11
N GLU A 38 -2.88 11.52 3.76
CA GLU A 38 -2.56 12.79 3.11
C GLU A 38 -1.22 12.68 2.37
N CYS A 39 -1.28 12.66 1.03
CA CYS A 39 -0.13 12.57 0.15
C CYS A 39 -0.47 13.11 -1.25
N ALA A 40 0.54 13.31 -2.10
CA ALA A 40 0.36 13.87 -3.43
C ALA A 40 -0.42 12.93 -4.37
N ALA A 41 -0.25 11.62 -4.22
CA ALA A 41 -1.06 10.62 -4.90
C ALA A 41 -1.03 9.32 -4.11
N SER A 42 -2.20 8.69 -3.92
CA SER A 42 -2.33 7.39 -3.28
C SER A 42 -2.85 6.34 -4.27
N ARG A 43 -2.16 5.21 -4.33
CA ARG A 43 -2.60 3.98 -4.99
C ARG A 43 -2.48 2.81 -4.06
N ALA A 44 -3.26 1.76 -4.30
CA ALA A 44 -3.18 0.53 -3.54
C ALA A 44 -3.22 -0.71 -4.44
N HIS A 45 -2.44 -1.73 -4.08
CA HIS A 45 -2.53 -3.05 -4.71
C HIS A 45 -2.67 -4.12 -3.64
N THR A 46 -3.69 -4.98 -3.78
CA THR A 46 -3.94 -6.07 -2.83
C THR A 46 -4.29 -7.38 -3.53
N GLN A 47 -3.88 -8.49 -2.91
CA GLN A 47 -4.29 -9.85 -3.29
C GLN A 47 -5.55 -10.31 -2.54
N GLN A 48 -6.11 -9.46 -1.67
CA GLN A 48 -7.26 -9.77 -0.83
C GLN A 48 -8.50 -9.02 -1.34
N PHE A 49 -9.50 -9.77 -1.82
CA PHE A 49 -10.69 -9.17 -2.44
C PHE A 49 -11.46 -8.27 -1.48
N HIS A 50 -11.56 -8.66 -0.21
CA HIS A 50 -12.30 -7.89 0.80
C HIS A 50 -11.63 -6.55 1.11
N HIS A 51 -10.29 -6.47 1.16
CA HIS A 51 -9.56 -5.20 1.28
C HIS A 51 -9.87 -4.27 0.10
N TRP A 52 -9.83 -4.81 -1.13
CA TRP A 52 -10.19 -4.05 -2.33
C TRP A 52 -11.65 -3.58 -2.30
N GLN A 53 -12.61 -4.40 -1.85
CA GLN A 53 -14.02 -4.00 -1.78
C GLN A 53 -14.27 -2.82 -0.83
N VAL A 54 -13.46 -2.70 0.23
CA VAL A 54 -13.53 -1.57 1.16
C VAL A 54 -12.89 -0.33 0.53
N LEU A 55 -11.65 -0.45 0.04
CA LEU A 55 -10.87 0.66 -0.49
C LEU A 55 -11.44 1.22 -1.81
N SER A 56 -11.96 0.36 -2.68
CA SER A 56 -12.46 0.77 -4.02
C SER A 56 -13.64 1.73 -3.95
N ARG A 57 -14.40 1.72 -2.85
CA ARG A 57 -15.49 2.66 -2.60
C ARG A 57 -15.00 4.10 -2.46
N GLN A 58 -13.78 4.29 -1.97
CA GLN A 58 -13.18 5.61 -1.74
C GLN A 58 -12.13 5.95 -2.82
N MET A 59 -11.35 4.96 -3.26
CA MET A 59 -10.20 5.15 -4.17
C MET A 59 -10.54 4.92 -5.66
N GLY A 60 -11.67 4.29 -5.99
CA GLY A 60 -12.03 3.96 -7.36
C GLY A 60 -10.95 3.12 -8.07
N ASP A 61 -10.50 3.58 -9.24
CA ASP A 61 -9.49 2.91 -10.06
C ASP A 61 -8.06 2.95 -9.51
N ASN A 62 -7.83 3.73 -8.44
CA ASN A 62 -6.53 3.83 -7.78
C ASN A 62 -6.23 2.63 -6.87
N VAL A 63 -7.19 1.72 -6.66
CA VAL A 63 -6.94 0.45 -5.98
C VAL A 63 -7.16 -0.74 -6.92
N ARG A 64 -6.19 -1.64 -6.94
CA ARG A 64 -6.18 -2.81 -7.83
C ARG A 64 -6.18 -4.10 -7.03
N PHE A 65 -7.08 -4.99 -7.43
CA PHE A 65 -7.14 -6.35 -6.94
C PHE A 65 -6.66 -7.30 -8.04
N SER A 66 -5.55 -7.97 -7.77
CA SER A 66 -4.95 -8.94 -8.67
C SER A 66 -3.93 -9.80 -7.93
N LEU A 67 -3.67 -11.00 -8.44
CA LEU A 67 -2.60 -11.85 -7.91
C LEU A 67 -1.22 -11.27 -8.19
N VAL A 68 -1.02 -10.70 -9.38
CA VAL A 68 0.26 -10.17 -9.85
C VAL A 68 0.07 -8.72 -10.26
N ALA A 69 0.80 -7.81 -9.62
CA ALA A 69 0.79 -6.40 -9.96
C ALA A 69 1.37 -6.17 -11.36
N GLN A 70 0.71 -5.33 -12.15
CA GLN A 70 1.18 -4.88 -13.45
C GLN A 70 1.88 -3.53 -13.34
N ALA A 71 2.69 -3.18 -14.34
CA ALA A 71 3.36 -1.89 -14.39
C ALA A 71 2.36 -0.70 -14.32
N SER A 72 1.16 -0.86 -14.87
CA SER A 72 0.09 0.15 -14.78
C SER A 72 -0.45 0.38 -13.37
N ASP A 73 -0.39 -0.65 -12.52
CA ASP A 73 -0.93 -0.59 -11.16
C ASP A 73 -0.02 0.23 -10.24
N VAL A 74 1.28 0.19 -10.52
CA VAL A 74 2.34 0.88 -9.75
C VAL A 74 2.87 2.14 -10.44
N ALA A 75 2.31 2.50 -11.60
CA ALA A 75 2.75 3.64 -12.40
C ALA A 75 2.69 4.94 -11.60
N ASP A 76 3.72 5.77 -11.79
CA ASP A 76 3.89 7.07 -11.14
C ASP A 76 3.97 7.03 -9.61
N CYS A 77 4.20 5.87 -8.98
CA CYS A 77 4.49 5.77 -7.55
C CYS A 77 6.00 5.75 -7.33
N ALA A 78 6.48 6.64 -6.44
CA ALA A 78 7.89 6.73 -6.06
C ALA A 78 8.18 6.10 -4.69
N THR A 79 7.15 5.96 -3.84
CA THR A 79 7.25 5.42 -2.48
C THR A 79 6.38 4.18 -2.38
N LEU A 80 6.92 3.08 -1.84
CA LEU A 80 6.18 1.88 -1.50
C LEU A 80 6.01 1.81 0.02
N ILE A 81 4.76 1.77 0.49
CA ILE A 81 4.41 1.43 1.86
C ILE A 81 3.83 0.01 1.86
N TYR A 82 4.56 -0.93 2.42
CA TYR A 82 4.23 -2.34 2.41
C TYR A 82 3.91 -2.85 3.81
N TYR A 83 2.67 -3.27 4.01
CA TYR A 83 2.20 -3.90 5.24
C TYR A 83 2.59 -5.38 5.25
N TRP A 84 3.48 -5.74 6.17
CA TRP A 84 4.04 -7.08 6.23
C TRP A 84 2.98 -8.09 6.73
N PRO A 85 2.63 -9.12 5.93
CA PRO A 85 1.65 -10.11 6.35
C PRO A 85 2.25 -11.09 7.36
N ILE A 86 1.38 -11.74 8.14
CA ILE A 86 1.77 -12.80 9.09
C ILE A 86 2.53 -13.93 8.37
N MET A 87 2.11 -14.27 7.14
CA MET A 87 2.72 -15.32 6.35
C MET A 87 3.93 -14.80 5.56
N ILE A 88 5.14 -15.11 6.03
CA ILE A 88 6.41 -14.66 5.42
C ILE A 88 6.50 -15.02 3.92
N THR A 89 6.05 -16.20 3.52
CA THR A 89 6.11 -16.66 2.12
C THR A 89 5.22 -15.81 1.21
N GLU A 90 4.02 -15.46 1.66
CA GLU A 90 3.10 -14.57 0.96
C GLU A 90 3.70 -13.18 0.84
N GLY A 91 4.22 -12.64 1.95
CA GLY A 91 4.88 -11.34 1.98
C GLY A 91 6.03 -11.24 1.00
N LYS A 92 6.90 -12.25 0.96
CA LYS A 92 8.02 -12.31 0.01
C LYS A 92 7.55 -12.40 -1.43
N PHE A 93 6.59 -13.27 -1.73
CA PHE A 93 6.08 -13.43 -3.09
C PHE A 93 5.51 -12.12 -3.63
N HIS A 94 4.65 -11.48 -2.85
CA HIS A 94 3.98 -10.25 -3.26
C HIS A 94 4.95 -9.06 -3.36
N LEU A 95 5.84 -8.90 -2.38
CA LEU A 95 6.85 -7.82 -2.40
C LEU A 95 7.81 -7.94 -3.60
N ILE A 96 8.29 -9.15 -3.92
CA ILE A 96 9.19 -9.37 -5.07
C ILE A 96 8.50 -8.98 -6.38
N ILE A 97 7.23 -9.35 -6.54
CA ILE A 97 6.46 -8.98 -7.73
C ILE A 97 6.34 -7.47 -7.85
N ILE A 98 5.94 -6.77 -6.79
CA ILE A 98 5.78 -5.31 -6.81
C ILE A 98 7.11 -4.63 -7.16
N LEU A 99 8.19 -4.97 -6.44
CA LEU A 99 9.50 -4.38 -6.69
C LEU A 99 10.03 -4.67 -8.09
N SER A 100 9.64 -5.79 -8.70
CA SER A 100 10.05 -6.14 -10.07
C SER A 100 9.40 -5.26 -11.15
N VAL A 101 8.22 -4.69 -10.88
CA VAL A 101 7.48 -3.86 -11.85
C VAL A 101 7.57 -2.37 -11.57
N MET A 102 8.03 -1.96 -10.39
CA MET A 102 8.22 -0.55 -10.07
C MET A 102 9.52 -0.03 -10.69
N THR A 103 9.42 0.91 -11.62
CA THR A 103 10.57 1.45 -12.36
C THR A 103 11.29 2.59 -11.65
N SER A 104 10.66 3.22 -10.66
CA SER A 104 11.13 4.46 -10.01
C SER A 104 10.97 4.43 -8.49
N VAL A 105 11.20 3.28 -7.86
CA VAL A 105 11.15 3.20 -6.39
C VAL A 105 12.31 3.98 -5.82
N SER A 106 12.00 5.10 -5.18
CA SER A 106 12.95 5.89 -4.42
C SER A 106 13.00 5.44 -2.97
N GLU A 107 11.88 4.93 -2.45
CA GLU A 107 11.74 4.60 -1.03
C GLU A 107 10.83 3.40 -0.80
N VAL A 108 11.23 2.50 0.10
CA VAL A 108 10.45 1.33 0.52
C VAL A 108 10.36 1.32 2.03
N LEU A 109 9.13 1.39 2.55
CA LEU A 109 8.82 1.25 3.96
C LEU A 109 8.10 -0.06 4.19
N LEU A 110 8.64 -0.86 5.09
CA LEU A 110 7.99 -2.08 5.57
C LEU A 110 7.40 -1.78 6.95
N VAL A 111 6.12 -2.07 7.13
CA VAL A 111 5.39 -1.80 8.38
C VAL A 111 4.67 -3.07 8.79
N GLY A 112 4.84 -3.50 10.04
CA GLY A 112 4.24 -4.70 10.60
C GLY A 112 4.58 -4.82 12.08
N ASP A 113 4.00 -5.83 12.74
CA ASP A 113 4.36 -6.23 14.10
C ASP A 113 5.58 -7.18 14.12
#